data_AF-A0A553IBE7-F1
#
_entry.id   AF-A0A553IBE7-F1
#
_cell.length_a   1.000
_cell.length_b   1.000
_cell.length_c   1.000
_cell.angle_alpha   90.00
_cell.angle_beta   90.00
_cell.angle_gamma   90.00
#
_symmetry.space_group_name_H-M   'P 1'
#
loop_
_entity.id
_entity.type
_entity.pdbx_description
1 polymer ?
#
loop_
_entity_poly.entity_id
_entity_poly.type
_entity_poly.pdbx_seq_one_letter_code
_entity_poly.pdbx_strand_id
1 'polypeptide(L)'
;MSFPRNEGLEKAVALLKTLKPQQMLADISTPIPSKQGADARELPGSLSPPLSVTLKSLHTMQSATKASVLYAPPLDEDGVLTRFCEKLRSSFQEAKLMIEDDRPLLLHATIMNTIYVKGRGASRSGKGKSREKLTIDARQILDRYEDCLWMENVPIEKIAICKMGAKKQEDGDEAYEVEAEINMV
;
A
#
# COMPACT_ATOMS: atom_id res chain seq x y z
N MET A 1 0.18 -11.03 0.05
CA MET A 1 0.91 -12.30 0.29
C MET A 1 0.86 -12.65 1.77
N SER A 2 0.67 -13.92 2.11
CA SER A 2 0.90 -14.45 3.45
C SER A 2 1.64 -15.76 3.24
N PHE A 3 2.78 -15.95 3.91
CA PHE A 3 3.56 -17.18 3.86
C PHE A 3 3.28 -17.96 5.15
N PRO A 4 2.30 -18.89 5.17
CA PRO A 4 2.04 -19.68 6.35
C PRO A 4 3.30 -20.47 6.68
N ARG A 5 3.78 -20.40 7.93
CA ARG A 5 4.97 -21.12 8.40
C ARG A 5 6.28 -20.77 7.65
N ASN A 6 6.35 -19.57 7.06
CA ASN A 6 7.51 -19.08 6.31
C ASN A 6 7.85 -19.87 5.03
N GLU A 7 6.97 -20.76 4.57
CA GLU A 7 7.17 -21.50 3.34
C GLU A 7 7.20 -20.53 2.14
N GLY A 8 8.34 -20.43 1.45
CA GLY A 8 8.52 -19.52 0.31
C GLY A 8 9.09 -18.14 0.67
N LEU A 9 9.31 -17.82 1.95
CA LEU A 9 9.86 -16.54 2.39
C LEU A 9 11.26 -16.28 1.79
N GLU A 10 12.17 -17.26 1.83
CA GLU A 10 13.52 -17.12 1.26
C GLU A 10 13.47 -16.81 -0.23
N LYS A 11 12.56 -17.44 -0.97
CA LYS A 11 12.35 -17.18 -2.40
C LYS A 11 11.80 -15.78 -2.65
N ALA A 12 10.89 -15.31 -1.79
CA ALA A 12 10.34 -13.96 -1.86
C ALA A 12 11.38 -12.89 -1.55
N VAL A 13 12.23 -13.12 -0.54
CA VAL A 13 13.36 -12.24 -0.23
C VAL A 13 14.38 -12.23 -1.37
N ALA A 14 14.70 -13.39 -1.93
CA ALA A 14 15.60 -13.48 -3.08
C ALA A 14 15.02 -12.73 -4.28
N LEU A 15 13.74 -12.88 -4.57
CA LEU A 15 13.06 -12.14 -5.65
C LEU A 15 13.05 -10.64 -5.38
N LEU A 16 12.73 -10.19 -4.17
CA LEU A 16 12.76 -8.77 -3.81
C LEU A 16 14.15 -8.18 -4.13
N LYS A 17 15.22 -8.88 -3.75
CA LYS A 17 16.60 -8.42 -3.97
C LYS A 17 17.03 -8.38 -5.44
N THR A 18 16.33 -9.07 -6.35
CA THR A 18 16.63 -9.00 -7.79
C THR A 18 15.84 -7.92 -8.51
N LEU A 19 14.83 -7.32 -7.87
CA LEU A 19 14.06 -6.24 -8.47
C LEU A 19 14.93 -4.99 -8.69
N LYS A 20 14.61 -4.26 -9.75
CA LYS A 20 15.26 -3.00 -10.12
C LYS A 20 14.20 -1.90 -10.20
N PRO A 21 13.85 -1.25 -9.08
CA PRO A 21 12.74 -0.28 -9.04
C PRO A 21 12.89 0.85 -10.07
N GLN A 22 14.11 1.38 -10.26
CA GLN A 22 14.37 2.42 -11.26
C GLN A 22 14.04 1.97 -12.69
N GLN A 23 14.41 0.74 -13.06
CA GLN A 23 14.08 0.19 -14.36
C GLN A 23 12.57 -0.02 -14.51
N MET A 24 11.91 -0.51 -13.45
CA MET A 24 10.46 -0.67 -13.46
C MET A 24 9.74 0.66 -13.69
N LEU A 25 10.22 1.75 -13.09
CA LEU A 25 9.67 3.11 -13.26
C LEU A 25 9.99 3.71 -14.63
N ALA A 26 11.19 3.49 -15.15
CA ALA A 26 11.57 3.92 -16.49
C ALA A 26 10.62 3.31 -17.55
N ASP A 27 10.34 2.01 -17.45
CA ASP A 27 9.44 1.30 -18.36
C ASP A 27 7.98 1.81 -18.29
N ILE A 28 7.54 2.35 -17.14
CA ILE A 28 6.20 2.92 -16.96
C ILE A 28 6.13 4.34 -17.54
N SER A 29 7.23 5.07 -17.43
CA SER A 29 7.33 6.47 -17.86
C SER A 29 7.60 6.62 -19.35
N THR A 30 8.06 5.58 -20.05
CA THR A 30 8.21 5.62 -21.51
C THR A 30 6.85 5.80 -22.17
N PRO A 31 6.61 6.92 -22.88
CA PRO A 31 5.39 7.06 -23.64
C PRO A 31 5.37 5.99 -24.74
N ILE A 32 4.20 5.38 -24.96
CA ILE A 32 3.94 4.55 -26.13
C ILE A 32 4.37 5.36 -27.37
N PRO A 33 5.23 4.85 -28.26
CA PRO A 33 5.65 5.60 -29.43
C PRO A 33 4.44 5.78 -30.34
N SER A 34 3.82 6.96 -30.25
CA SER A 34 2.96 7.46 -31.31
C SER A 34 3.87 7.68 -32.51
N LYS A 35 3.59 6.96 -33.60
CA LYS A 35 4.29 7.13 -34.87
C LYS A 35 4.06 8.55 -35.37
N GLN A 36 4.95 9.50 -35.07
CA GLN A 36 5.18 10.70 -35.87
C GLN A 36 6.38 11.52 -35.36
N GLY A 37 7.31 11.79 -36.27
CA GLY A 37 8.11 13.02 -36.26
C GLY A 37 9.44 12.98 -35.51
N ALA A 38 10.50 13.36 -36.22
CA ALA A 38 11.89 13.29 -35.82
C ALA A 38 12.36 14.47 -34.94
N ASP A 39 13.56 14.26 -34.38
CA ASP A 39 14.51 15.21 -33.77
C ASP A 39 14.17 15.79 -32.39
N ALA A 40 14.67 15.11 -31.35
CA ALA A 40 15.13 15.78 -30.14
C ALA A 40 16.43 15.12 -29.65
N ARG A 41 17.50 15.91 -29.63
CA ARG A 41 18.81 15.57 -29.07
C ARG A 41 18.66 15.05 -27.64
N GLU A 42 19.16 13.84 -27.40
CA GLU A 42 19.35 13.29 -26.06
C GLU A 42 20.40 14.12 -25.31
N LEU A 43 19.97 14.78 -24.24
CA LEU A 43 20.85 15.27 -23.18
C LEU A 43 21.13 14.09 -22.24
N PRO A 44 22.39 13.69 -22.02
CA PRO A 44 22.71 12.63 -21.07
C PRO A 44 22.63 13.18 -19.65
N GLY A 45 21.66 12.73 -18.86
CA GLY A 45 21.72 12.86 -17.40
C GLY A 45 20.51 13.42 -16.65
N SER A 46 19.28 13.38 -17.18
CA SER A 46 18.12 13.63 -16.31
C SER A 46 17.86 12.38 -15.47
N LEU A 47 18.33 12.38 -14.22
CA LEU A 47 17.83 11.46 -13.20
C LEU A 47 16.31 11.64 -13.16
N SER A 48 15.55 10.59 -13.49
CA SER A 48 14.09 10.60 -13.34
C SER A 48 13.77 10.96 -11.89
N PRO A 49 12.84 11.90 -11.64
CA PRO A 49 12.51 12.29 -10.28
C PRO A 49 12.06 11.06 -9.46
N PRO A 50 12.40 11.00 -8.16
CA PRO A 50 11.99 9.89 -7.31
C PRO A 50 10.46 9.80 -7.27
N LEU A 51 9.93 8.58 -7.26
CA LEU A 51 8.50 8.35 -7.13
C LEU A 51 8.02 8.92 -5.79
N SER A 52 7.13 9.91 -5.81
CA SER A 52 6.60 10.57 -4.62
C SER A 52 5.12 10.25 -4.39
N VAL A 53 4.68 10.35 -3.14
CA VAL A 53 3.29 10.13 -2.73
C VAL A 53 2.75 11.35 -2.01
N THR A 54 1.54 11.74 -2.40
CA THR A 54 0.70 12.69 -1.69
C THR A 54 -0.54 11.94 -1.21
N LEU A 55 -0.89 12.06 0.07
CA LEU A 55 -2.12 11.50 0.63
C LEU A 55 -3.04 12.64 1.08
N LYS A 56 -4.25 12.67 0.54
CA LYS A 56 -5.30 13.64 0.89
C LYS A 56 -6.57 12.88 1.23
N SER A 57 -7.46 13.52 1.97
CA SER A 57 -8.81 13.07 2.27
C SER A 57 -8.87 11.80 3.13
N LEU A 58 -10.10 11.35 3.44
CA LEU A 58 -10.38 10.06 4.05
C LEU A 58 -11.48 9.36 3.26
N HIS A 59 -11.36 8.05 3.11
CA HIS A 59 -12.28 7.19 2.40
C HIS A 59 -12.63 5.96 3.24
N THR A 60 -13.77 5.34 2.92
CA THR A 60 -14.20 4.05 3.49
C THR A 60 -14.15 2.95 2.46
N MET A 61 -13.83 1.72 2.88
CA MET A 61 -13.82 0.54 1.99
C MET A 61 -15.23 0.10 1.59
N GLN A 62 -16.24 0.45 2.38
CA GLN A 62 -17.63 0.01 2.26
C GLN A 62 -18.54 1.20 2.60
N SER A 63 -19.67 0.95 3.27
CA SER A 63 -20.60 2.01 3.67
C SER A 63 -19.99 2.99 4.68
N ALA A 64 -20.16 4.29 4.42
CA ALA A 64 -19.85 5.35 5.37
C ALA A 64 -20.71 5.27 6.65
N THR A 65 -21.94 4.75 6.59
CA THR A 65 -22.81 4.64 7.78
C THR A 65 -22.42 3.51 8.73
N LYS A 66 -21.61 2.55 8.25
CA LYS A 66 -21.13 1.38 9.01
C LYS A 66 -19.65 1.13 8.70
N ALA A 67 -18.86 2.19 8.77
CA ALA A 67 -17.45 2.14 8.50
C ALA A 67 -16.72 1.35 9.58
N SER A 68 -15.77 0.51 9.16
CA SER A 68 -14.84 -0.21 10.05
C SER A 68 -13.39 0.03 9.68
N VAL A 69 -13.13 0.61 8.50
CA VAL A 69 -11.81 0.99 8.01
C VAL A 69 -11.94 2.38 7.41
N LEU A 70 -11.05 3.28 7.82
CA LEU A 70 -10.82 4.58 7.19
C LEU A 70 -9.39 4.59 6.66
N TYR A 71 -9.23 5.09 5.45
CA TYR A 71 -7.94 5.16 4.79
C TYR A 71 -7.80 6.44 3.98
N ALA A 72 -6.56 6.88 3.76
CA ALA A 72 -6.23 7.96 2.85
C ALA A 72 -5.75 7.35 1.52
N PRO A 73 -6.39 7.65 0.38
CA PRO A 73 -5.88 7.25 -0.94
C PRO A 73 -4.69 8.11 -1.37
N PRO A 74 -3.77 7.57 -2.20
CA PRO A 74 -2.77 8.39 -2.86
C PRO A 74 -3.38 9.22 -3.99
N LEU A 75 -2.88 10.44 -4.16
CA LEU A 75 -3.06 11.23 -5.37
C LEU A 75 -2.09 10.69 -6.42
N ASP A 76 -2.64 10.03 -7.44
CA ASP A 76 -1.88 9.38 -8.51
C ASP A 76 -2.51 9.74 -9.87
N GLU A 77 -2.47 11.03 -10.22
CA GLU A 77 -3.14 11.58 -11.41
C GLU A 77 -2.68 10.89 -12.71
N ASP A 78 -1.39 10.60 -12.82
CA ASP A 78 -0.79 9.93 -13.98
C ASP A 78 -0.86 8.39 -13.91
N GLY A 79 -1.33 7.83 -12.79
CA GLY A 79 -1.41 6.39 -12.56
C GLY A 79 -0.05 5.69 -12.42
N VAL A 80 1.03 6.45 -12.22
CA VAL A 80 2.40 5.93 -12.18
C VAL A 80 2.61 5.03 -10.96
N LEU A 81 2.12 5.46 -9.79
CA LEU A 81 2.24 4.68 -8.55
C LEU A 81 1.44 3.37 -8.67
N THR A 82 0.22 3.45 -9.21
CA THR A 82 -0.64 2.28 -9.43
C THR A 82 0.02 1.27 -10.36
N ARG A 83 0.50 1.69 -11.53
CA ARG A 83 1.19 0.82 -12.49
C ARG A 83 2.48 0.23 -11.90
N PHE A 84 3.21 1.02 -11.11
CA PHE A 84 4.42 0.55 -10.43
C PHE A 84 4.10 -0.58 -9.44
N CYS A 85 3.09 -0.37 -8.59
CA CYS A 85 2.65 -1.38 -7.65
C CYS A 85 2.03 -2.61 -8.33
N GLU A 86 1.34 -2.45 -9.46
CA GLU A 86 0.86 -3.57 -10.27
C GLU A 86 2.01 -4.38 -10.88
N LYS A 87 3.04 -3.73 -11.43
CA LYS A 87 4.23 -4.44 -11.94
C LYS A 87 4.98 -5.21 -10.85
N LEU A 88 5.07 -4.61 -9.66
CA LEU A 88 5.60 -5.28 -8.47
C LEU A 88 4.74 -6.51 -8.11
N ARG A 89 3.41 -6.33 -8.06
CA ARG A 89 2.43 -7.38 -7.79
C ARG A 89 2.58 -8.55 -8.78
N SER A 90 2.64 -8.26 -10.08
CA SER A 90 2.78 -9.26 -11.14
C SER A 90 4.06 -10.07 -11.01
N SER A 91 5.19 -9.43 -10.67
CA SER A 91 6.47 -10.13 -10.49
C SER A 91 6.40 -11.22 -9.42
N PHE A 92 5.68 -10.96 -8.31
CA PHE A 92 5.47 -11.96 -7.25
C PHE A 92 4.40 -13.01 -7.61
N GLN A 93 3.40 -12.67 -8.42
CA GLN A 93 2.40 -13.62 -8.93
C GLN A 93 3.03 -14.61 -9.93
N GLU A 94 3.82 -14.13 -10.88
CA GLU A 94 4.54 -14.94 -11.87
C GLU A 94 5.50 -15.93 -11.19
N ALA A 95 6.15 -15.51 -10.11
CA ALA A 95 7.00 -16.37 -9.28
C ALA A 95 6.21 -17.36 -8.40
N LYS A 96 4.87 -17.35 -8.47
CA LYS A 96 3.95 -18.16 -7.64
C LYS A 96 4.11 -17.92 -6.13
N LEU A 97 4.56 -16.72 -5.76
CA LEU A 97 4.72 -16.29 -4.38
C LEU A 97 3.50 -15.51 -3.86
N MET A 98 2.64 -15.08 -4.77
CA MET A 98 1.35 -14.48 -4.46
C MET A 98 0.21 -15.16 -5.19
N ILE A 99 -0.93 -15.29 -4.51
CA ILE A 99 -2.18 -15.76 -5.10
C ILE A 99 -2.63 -14.75 -6.16
N GLU A 100 -3.07 -15.27 -7.30
CA GLU A 100 -3.74 -14.46 -8.32
C GLU A 100 -5.06 -13.93 -7.76
N ASP A 101 -5.27 -12.63 -7.90
CA ASP A 101 -6.45 -11.95 -7.40
C ASP A 101 -6.92 -11.03 -8.54
N ASP A 102 -8.14 -11.24 -8.98
CA ASP A 102 -8.76 -10.57 -10.13
C ASP A 102 -9.26 -9.16 -9.77
N ARG A 103 -9.23 -8.81 -8.49
CA ARG A 103 -9.65 -7.49 -8.03
C ARG A 103 -8.60 -6.42 -8.38
N PRO A 104 -9.07 -5.23 -8.77
CA PRO A 104 -8.18 -4.09 -9.02
C PRO A 104 -7.40 -3.73 -7.76
N LEU A 105 -6.16 -3.30 -7.93
CA LEU A 105 -5.30 -2.91 -6.81
C LEU A 105 -5.81 -1.59 -6.20
N LEU A 106 -6.22 -1.64 -4.93
CA LEU A 106 -6.62 -0.44 -4.20
C LEU A 106 -5.48 0.02 -3.29
N LEU A 107 -4.73 1.01 -3.77
CA LEU A 107 -3.68 1.66 -2.99
C LEU A 107 -4.28 2.56 -1.91
N HIS A 108 -3.82 2.42 -0.68
CA HIS A 108 -4.31 3.19 0.45
C HIS A 108 -3.35 3.15 1.65
N ALA A 109 -3.35 4.21 2.44
CA ALA A 109 -2.80 4.21 3.79
C ALA A 109 -3.94 4.09 4.81
N THR A 110 -3.99 2.97 5.54
CA THR A 110 -5.03 2.78 6.58
C THR A 110 -4.75 3.72 7.76
N ILE A 111 -5.69 4.61 8.06
CA ILE A 111 -5.61 5.56 9.18
C ILE A 111 -6.32 4.99 10.42
N MET A 112 -7.42 4.26 10.21
CA MET A 112 -8.19 3.66 11.30
C MET A 112 -8.74 2.31 10.88
N ASN A 113 -8.65 1.32 11.78
CA ASN A 113 -9.32 0.05 11.60
C ASN A 113 -9.89 -0.45 12.94
N THR A 114 -11.20 -0.63 13.00
CA THR A 114 -11.93 -0.94 14.23
C THR A 114 -11.66 -2.36 14.74
N ILE A 115 -11.05 -3.24 13.93
CA ILE A 115 -10.67 -4.59 14.38
C ILE A 115 -9.65 -4.55 15.53
N TYR A 116 -8.87 -3.47 15.65
CA TYR A 116 -7.86 -3.30 16.70
C TYR A 116 -8.43 -2.70 17.98
N VAL A 117 -9.68 -2.21 17.96
CA VAL A 117 -10.33 -1.68 19.15
C VAL A 117 -10.63 -2.84 20.10
N LYS A 118 -9.80 -2.95 21.14
CA LYS A 118 -10.02 -3.88 22.24
C LYS A 118 -11.12 -3.31 23.14
N GLY A 119 -12.36 -3.80 23.01
CA GLY A 119 -13.49 -3.16 23.73
C GLY A 119 -14.67 -4.05 24.10
N ARG A 120 -14.82 -4.25 25.42
CA ARG A 120 -16.04 -3.90 26.19
C ARG A 120 -17.39 -4.59 25.87
N GLY A 121 -17.38 -5.87 25.52
CA GLY A 121 -18.58 -6.73 25.49
C GLY A 121 -18.52 -7.98 26.38
N ALA A 122 -17.42 -8.22 27.09
CA ALA A 122 -17.31 -9.31 28.06
C ALA A 122 -18.00 -8.93 29.37
N SER A 123 -19.30 -8.64 29.30
CA SER A 123 -20.18 -8.94 30.43
C SER A 123 -20.01 -10.42 30.74
N ARG A 124 -19.80 -10.75 32.02
CA ARG A 124 -19.67 -12.10 32.59
C ARG A 124 -20.97 -12.91 32.50
N SER A 125 -21.68 -12.87 31.38
CA SER A 125 -22.95 -13.55 31.21
C SER A 125 -23.23 -13.78 29.74
N GLY A 126 -23.35 -15.05 29.34
CA GLY A 126 -24.04 -15.42 28.10
C GLY A 126 -23.17 -16.11 27.05
N LYS A 127 -23.39 -17.41 26.91
CA LYS A 127 -23.02 -18.27 25.78
C LYS A 127 -23.13 -17.56 24.41
N GLY A 128 -22.04 -17.55 23.65
CA GLY A 128 -22.07 -17.86 22.22
C GLY A 128 -22.67 -16.85 21.23
N LYS A 129 -22.56 -15.53 21.44
CA LYS A 129 -22.85 -14.56 20.36
C LYS A 129 -21.56 -14.04 19.73
N SER A 130 -21.49 -14.17 18.41
CA SER A 130 -20.41 -13.68 17.53
C SER A 130 -19.99 -12.26 17.93
N ARG A 131 -18.68 -12.01 17.98
CA ARG A 131 -18.11 -10.66 18.15
C ARG A 131 -18.58 -9.81 16.97
N GLU A 132 -19.66 -9.05 17.14
CA GLU A 132 -20.12 -8.13 16.10
C GLU A 132 -19.01 -7.11 15.82
N LYS A 133 -18.69 -6.92 14.55
CA LYS A 133 -17.63 -6.00 14.12
C LYS A 133 -18.04 -4.59 14.55
N LEU A 134 -17.20 -3.93 15.35
CA LEU A 134 -17.43 -2.55 15.72
C LEU A 134 -17.45 -1.70 14.43
N THR A 135 -18.53 -0.94 14.24
CA THR A 135 -18.68 -0.02 13.10
C THR A 135 -19.07 1.35 13.62
N ILE A 136 -18.75 2.38 12.84
CA ILE A 136 -19.10 3.77 13.12
C ILE A 136 -19.79 4.41 11.92
N ASP A 137 -20.61 5.44 12.16
CA ASP A 137 -21.06 6.33 11.10
C ASP A 137 -19.97 7.37 10.84
N ALA A 138 -19.27 7.23 9.72
CA ALA A 138 -18.13 8.04 9.35
C ALA A 138 -18.49 9.27 8.51
N ARG A 139 -19.76 9.49 8.12
CA ARG A 139 -20.12 10.58 7.18
C ARG A 139 -19.56 11.94 7.61
N GLN A 140 -19.79 12.35 8.86
CA GLN A 140 -19.26 13.60 9.40
C GLN A 140 -17.72 13.63 9.52
N ILE A 141 -17.08 12.46 9.66
CA ILE A 141 -15.62 12.36 9.67
C ILE A 141 -15.10 12.58 8.25
N LEU A 142 -15.71 11.94 7.25
CA LEU A 142 -15.33 12.12 5.85
C LEU A 142 -15.47 13.58 5.45
N ASP A 143 -16.62 14.21 5.74
CA ASP A 143 -16.87 15.63 5.44
C ASP A 143 -15.83 16.55 6.12
N ARG A 144 -15.45 16.25 7.36
CA ARG A 144 -14.47 17.06 8.11
C ARG A 144 -13.07 16.99 7.52
N TYR A 145 -12.68 15.84 6.98
CA TYR A 145 -11.32 15.57 6.54
C TYR A 145 -11.20 15.52 5.01
N GLU A 146 -12.22 15.90 4.25
CA GLU A 146 -12.24 15.87 2.77
C GLU A 146 -11.01 16.59 2.17
N ASP A 147 -10.66 17.75 2.71
CA ASP A 147 -9.51 18.53 2.26
C ASP A 147 -8.23 18.35 3.09
N CYS A 148 -8.22 17.40 4.03
CA CYS A 148 -7.06 17.18 4.89
C CYS A 148 -5.90 16.58 4.09
N LEU A 149 -4.77 17.29 4.08
CA LEU A 149 -3.51 16.85 3.50
C LEU A 149 -2.68 16.14 4.59
N TRP A 150 -2.50 14.83 4.46
CA TRP A 150 -1.76 14.02 5.44
C TRP A 150 -0.26 14.04 5.18
N MET A 151 0.11 14.03 3.90
CA MET A 151 1.49 14.13 3.44
C MET A 151 1.50 14.63 2.00
N GLU A 152 2.54 15.37 1.62
CA GLU A 152 2.67 16.01 0.32
C GLU A 152 4.03 15.70 -0.28
N ASN A 153 4.04 15.16 -1.50
CA ASN A 153 5.23 14.90 -2.30
C ASN A 153 6.37 14.18 -1.56
N VAL A 154 6.02 13.25 -0.68
CA VAL A 154 7.00 12.49 0.09
C VAL A 154 7.60 11.39 -0.79
N PRO A 155 8.93 11.32 -0.94
CA PRO A 155 9.56 10.31 -1.78
C PRO A 155 9.37 8.90 -1.19
N ILE A 156 9.08 7.95 -2.06
CA ILE A 156 9.18 6.53 -1.72
C ILE A 156 10.66 6.16 -1.76
N GLU A 157 11.18 5.73 -0.62
CA GLU A 157 12.60 5.38 -0.48
C GLU A 157 12.84 3.89 -0.60
N LYS A 158 11.89 3.06 -0.14
CA LYS A 158 12.11 1.63 0.06
C LYS A 158 10.89 0.77 -0.27
N ILE A 159 11.15 -0.47 -0.63
CA ILE A 159 10.17 -1.54 -0.76
C ILE A 159 10.57 -2.65 0.21
N ALA A 160 9.64 -3.10 1.04
CA ALA A 160 9.92 -4.09 2.08
C ALA A 160 8.96 -5.29 2.03
N ILE A 161 9.47 -6.46 2.40
CA ILE A 161 8.67 -7.60 2.84
C ILE A 161 8.58 -7.52 4.36
N CYS A 162 7.35 -7.41 4.85
CA CYS A 162 7.07 -7.28 6.27
C CYS A 162 6.36 -8.53 6.80
N LYS A 163 6.72 -8.92 8.01
CA LYS A 163 6.05 -9.99 8.75
C LYS A 163 4.75 -9.49 9.35
N MET A 164 3.65 -10.16 9.03
CA MET A 164 2.32 -9.76 9.52
C MET A 164 2.23 -9.82 11.05
N GLY A 165 1.54 -8.82 11.62
CA GLY A 165 1.34 -8.67 13.06
C GLY A 165 2.37 -7.72 13.66
N ALA A 166 2.00 -6.44 13.70
CA ALA A 166 2.83 -5.39 14.26
C ALA A 166 3.30 -5.72 15.70
N LYS A 167 4.53 -5.32 16.01
CA LYS A 167 5.21 -5.55 17.28
C LYS A 167 5.38 -4.22 17.98
N LYS A 168 5.18 -4.25 19.30
CA LYS A 168 5.45 -3.10 20.15
C LYS A 168 6.92 -2.74 20.11
N GLN A 169 7.18 -1.47 19.86
CA GLN A 169 8.48 -0.83 19.90
C GLN A 169 8.73 -0.23 21.30
N GLU A 170 9.95 0.25 21.54
CA GLU A 170 10.35 0.81 22.84
C GLU A 170 9.64 2.13 23.17
N ASP A 171 9.28 2.91 22.15
CA ASP A 171 8.51 4.16 22.24
C ASP A 171 7.01 3.94 22.54
N GLY A 172 6.55 2.69 22.51
CA GLY A 172 5.16 2.31 22.73
C GLY A 172 4.32 2.17 21.46
N ASP A 173 4.86 2.51 20.28
CA ASP A 173 4.19 2.32 19.00
C ASP A 173 4.26 0.86 18.54
N GLU A 174 3.44 0.49 17.55
CA GLU A 174 3.45 -0.84 16.94
C GLU A 174 3.92 -0.74 15.48
N ALA A 175 5.01 -1.42 15.14
CA ALA A 175 5.56 -1.46 13.78
C ALA A 175 5.70 -2.89 13.27
N TYR A 176 5.63 -3.06 11.96
CA TYR A 176 5.88 -4.35 11.33
C TYR A 176 7.38 -4.69 11.36
N GLU A 177 7.70 -5.96 11.59
CA GLU A 177 9.07 -6.47 11.50
C GLU A 177 9.43 -6.66 10.01
N VAL A 178 10.56 -6.07 9.60
CA VAL A 178 11.04 -6.12 8.20
C VAL A 178 11.88 -7.38 8.02
N GLU A 179 11.48 -8.26 7.10
CA GLU A 179 12.22 -9.47 6.72
C GLU A 179 13.28 -9.16 5.65
N ALA A 180 12.97 -8.25 4.74
CA ALA A 180 13.91 -7.73 3.74
C ALA A 180 13.41 -6.40 3.16
N GLU A 181 14.33 -5.56 2.72
CA GLU A 181 14.03 -4.31 2.02
C GLU A 181 15.04 -4.05 0.90
N ILE A 182 14.60 -3.27 -0.09
CA ILE A 182 15.45 -2.69 -1.13
C ILE A 182 15.17 -1.19 -1.23
N ASN A 183 16.16 -0.43 -1.67
CA ASN A 183 15.98 1.00 -1.93
C ASN A 183 15.42 1.23 -3.34
N MET A 184 14.74 2.36 -3.51
CA MET A 184 14.31 2.86 -4.81
C MET A 184 15.45 3.44 -5.64
N VAL A 185 16.59 3.77 -4.99
CA VAL A 185 17.80 4.37 -5.56
C VAL A 185 19.04 3.63 -5.08
#